data_AF-A0A9P5NXF9-F1
#
_entry.id   AF-A0A9P5NXF9-F1
#
_cell.length_a   1.000
_cell.length_b   1.000
_cell.length_c   1.000
_cell.angle_alpha   90.00
_cell.angle_beta   90.00
_cell.angle_gamma   90.00
#
_symmetry.space_group_name_H-M   'P 1'
#
loop_
_entity.id
_entity.type
_entity.pdbx_description
1 polymer ?
#
loop_
_entity_poly.entity_id
_entity_poly.type
_entity_poly.pdbx_seq_one_letter_code
_entity_poly.pdbx_strand_id
1 'polypeptide(L)'
;MTSNGARPDEEPSQGNPGPTPQLGMRSGPSPIPGSQINVTITDLSGTGNAASVLKDVQNFFTSDGVKNLVICLGHHQITEHPLSGVPPSPAVFSSVANEAVHSPSSATDPSAATNECTGFPTGFFRIRAAGSNHYYHYWSPNFFETYEDGNSLCLWTLNHQGDKESQVFFINSRGNLCCGQNGAEIDVLGSAVILTHNRPRTQPWPNPWPHPLPAFSYSPKTNFITVKFSIDPVPSDRWPRPEKEWKGKEYVLAARSAEDTRVPKFESIARWAPLVPRIERRWTNRAGYEVPHYYKLAVEERPYNLLAQDLNRLKWEIEPV
;
A
#
# COMPACT_ATOMS: atom_id res chain seq x y z
N MET A 1 28.72 44.60 -36.82
CA MET A 1 29.52 45.69 -36.20
C MET A 1 28.71 46.97 -36.25
N THR A 2 28.05 47.32 -35.15
CA THR A 2 27.58 48.68 -34.85
C THR A 2 27.28 48.75 -33.36
N SER A 3 27.70 49.85 -32.75
CA SER A 3 27.88 50.10 -31.32
C SER A 3 26.84 51.08 -30.78
N ASN A 4 26.88 51.25 -29.45
CA ASN A 4 26.56 52.45 -28.64
C ASN A 4 25.24 52.52 -27.84
N GLY A 5 25.40 53.04 -26.61
CA GLY A 5 24.40 53.79 -25.83
C GLY A 5 24.06 53.15 -24.47
N ALA A 6 24.85 53.32 -23.40
CA ALA A 6 24.98 54.49 -22.50
C ALA A 6 23.81 54.69 -21.49
N ARG A 7 24.18 54.68 -20.19
CA ARG A 7 23.39 54.98 -18.96
C ARG A 7 23.03 56.47 -18.85
N PRO A 8 22.09 56.83 -17.95
CA PRO A 8 22.44 57.45 -16.64
C PRO A 8 21.63 56.84 -15.46
N ASP A 9 22.16 56.68 -14.24
CA ASP A 9 22.42 57.64 -13.15
C ASP A 9 21.15 58.28 -12.54
N GLU A 10 20.77 57.81 -11.34
CA GLU A 10 19.91 58.55 -10.40
C GLU A 10 20.49 58.45 -8.97
N GLU A 11 20.72 59.62 -8.39
CA GLU A 11 21.26 59.92 -7.06
C GLU A 11 20.21 59.86 -5.94
N PRO A 12 20.63 59.82 -4.66
CA PRO A 12 19.77 59.61 -3.51
C PRO A 12 19.24 60.93 -2.92
N SER A 13 17.92 61.01 -2.69
CA SER A 13 17.27 62.12 -1.99
C SER A 13 17.24 61.88 -0.47
N GLN A 14 17.93 62.75 0.27
CA GLN A 14 17.78 62.94 1.72
C GLN A 14 16.42 63.54 2.08
N GLY A 15 15.78 63.04 3.14
CA GLY A 15 14.54 63.57 3.71
C GLY A 15 14.52 63.46 5.24
N ASN A 16 14.25 64.61 5.88
CA ASN A 16 14.35 64.93 7.31
C ASN A 16 13.55 64.06 8.31
N PRO A 17 13.93 64.07 9.60
CA PRO A 17 13.21 63.39 10.68
C PRO A 17 12.02 64.22 11.18
N GLY A 18 10.85 63.58 11.29
CA GLY A 18 9.61 64.11 11.86
C GLY A 18 9.13 63.26 13.06
N PRO A 19 8.20 63.78 13.86
CA PRO A 19 8.22 63.67 15.32
C PRO A 19 7.71 62.34 15.88
N THR A 20 8.30 61.97 17.02
CA THR A 20 7.91 60.86 17.90
C THR A 20 6.44 60.97 18.35
N PRO A 21 5.57 59.99 18.04
CA PRO A 21 4.26 59.87 18.66
C PRO A 21 4.33 59.01 19.93
N GLN A 22 3.59 59.45 20.94
CA GLN A 22 3.52 58.87 22.28
C GLN A 22 2.96 57.44 22.31
N LEU A 23 3.48 56.66 23.27
CA LEU A 23 3.00 55.35 23.68
C LEU A 23 1.53 55.43 24.14
N GLY A 24 0.61 54.98 23.28
CA GLY A 24 -0.76 54.63 23.67
C GLY A 24 -0.84 53.13 23.92
N MET A 25 -1.07 52.72 25.17
CA MET A 25 -1.36 51.33 25.50
C MET A 25 -2.65 50.88 24.77
N ARG A 26 -2.50 50.07 23.73
CA ARG A 26 -3.59 49.31 23.13
C ARG A 26 -3.80 48.03 23.94
N SER A 27 -4.98 47.92 24.54
CA SER A 27 -5.54 46.66 25.02
C SER A 27 -5.49 45.61 23.91
N GLY A 28 -4.89 44.46 24.20
CA GLY A 28 -4.76 43.35 23.26
C GLY A 28 -6.12 42.80 22.78
N PRO A 29 -6.14 42.10 21.64
CA PRO A 29 -7.36 41.47 21.12
C PRO A 29 -7.90 40.46 22.13
N SER A 30 -9.20 40.56 22.42
CA SER A 30 -9.92 39.57 23.22
C SER A 30 -9.75 38.16 22.62
N PRO A 31 -9.63 37.12 23.45
CA PRO A 31 -9.46 35.75 22.98
C PRO A 31 -10.63 35.33 22.09
N ILE A 32 -10.29 34.77 20.93
CA ILE A 32 -11.25 34.18 19.98
C ILE A 32 -11.98 33.03 20.71
N PRO A 33 -13.32 32.94 20.64
CA PRO A 33 -14.06 31.83 21.25
C PRO A 33 -13.52 30.50 20.72
N GLY A 34 -13.03 29.65 21.63
CA GLY A 34 -12.32 28.42 21.30
C GLY A 34 -13.16 27.49 20.42
N SER A 35 -12.53 26.95 19.38
CA SER A 35 -13.12 25.93 18.53
C SER A 35 -13.37 24.66 19.35
N GLN A 36 -14.63 24.22 19.44
CA GLN A 36 -14.99 22.95 20.03
C GLN A 36 -14.94 21.86 18.95
N ILE A 37 -14.34 20.72 19.29
CA ILE A 37 -14.42 19.49 18.48
C ILE A 37 -15.32 18.53 19.24
N ASN A 38 -16.45 18.18 18.63
CA ASN A 38 -17.34 17.15 19.15
C ASN A 38 -16.87 15.79 18.63
N VAL A 39 -16.44 14.92 19.54
CA VAL A 39 -16.05 13.54 19.21
C VAL A 39 -17.14 12.60 19.72
N THR A 40 -17.83 11.93 18.80
CA THR A 40 -18.82 10.89 19.12
C THR A 40 -18.19 9.53 18.96
N ILE A 41 -18.24 8.69 20.00
CA ILE A 41 -17.68 7.34 19.99
C ILE A 41 -18.81 6.36 20.27
N THR A 42 -18.95 5.38 19.37
CA THR A 42 -19.94 4.33 19.49
C THR A 42 -19.22 3.03 19.84
N ASP A 43 -19.39 2.55 21.07
CA ASP A 43 -18.85 1.26 21.51
C ASP A 43 -19.73 0.13 20.97
N LEU A 44 -19.32 -0.44 19.84
CA LEU A 44 -20.02 -1.56 19.21
C LEU A 44 -19.83 -2.89 19.96
N SER A 45 -18.91 -2.95 20.94
CA SER A 45 -18.64 -4.17 21.71
C SER A 45 -19.59 -4.35 22.90
N GLY A 46 -20.24 -3.27 23.35
CA GLY A 46 -21.10 -3.27 24.54
C GLY A 46 -20.38 -3.53 25.87
N THR A 47 -19.04 -3.62 25.85
CA THR A 47 -18.23 -3.98 27.03
C THR A 47 -17.99 -2.79 27.98
N GLY A 48 -18.21 -1.55 27.52
CA GLY A 48 -17.95 -0.35 28.30
C GLY A 48 -16.46 0.01 28.41
N ASN A 49 -15.57 -0.79 27.81
CA ASN A 49 -14.13 -0.54 27.83
C ASN A 49 -13.71 0.68 27.00
N ALA A 50 -14.52 1.11 26.04
CA ALA A 50 -14.25 2.35 25.31
C ALA A 50 -14.22 3.57 26.25
N ALA A 51 -15.03 3.56 27.32
CA ALA A 51 -15.10 4.65 28.28
C ALA A 51 -13.87 4.73 29.21
N SER A 52 -13.21 3.60 29.51
CA SER A 52 -12.00 3.59 30.35
C SER A 52 -10.78 4.09 29.58
N VAL A 53 -10.63 3.71 28.31
CA VAL A 53 -9.59 4.24 27.40
C VAL A 53 -9.70 5.76 27.23
N LEU A 54 -10.92 6.31 27.33
CA LEU A 54 -11.16 7.75 27.18
C LEU A 54 -10.79 8.60 28.40
N LYS A 55 -10.73 8.03 29.61
CA LYS A 55 -10.24 8.76 30.80
C LYS A 55 -8.79 9.19 30.62
N ASP A 56 -7.98 8.36 29.97
CA ASP A 56 -6.58 8.67 29.68
C ASP A 56 -6.46 9.75 28.61
N VAL A 57 -7.40 9.78 27.65
CA VAL A 57 -7.48 10.79 26.59
C VAL A 57 -7.93 12.15 27.14
N GLN A 58 -8.84 12.20 28.12
CA GLN A 58 -9.24 13.47 28.77
C GLN A 58 -8.08 14.15 29.50
N ASN A 59 -7.18 13.37 30.11
CA ASN A 59 -5.97 13.90 30.76
C ASN A 59 -4.93 14.45 29.77
N PHE A 60 -5.05 14.13 28.48
CA PHE A 60 -4.14 14.63 27.43
C PHE A 60 -4.46 16.07 26.98
N PHE A 61 -5.65 16.59 27.29
CA PHE A 61 -6.15 17.87 26.74
C PHE A 61 -6.01 19.08 27.67
N THR A 62 -5.45 18.90 28.87
CA THR A 62 -5.16 20.02 29.78
C THR A 62 -3.73 20.52 29.58
N SER A 63 -3.50 21.40 28.60
CA SER A 63 -2.62 22.60 28.67
C SER A 63 -2.18 23.11 27.28
N ASP A 64 -2.65 24.32 26.96
CA ASP A 64 -1.95 25.46 26.34
C ASP A 64 -1.49 25.45 24.87
N GLY A 65 -1.79 24.45 24.05
CA GLY A 65 -1.30 24.49 22.65
C GLY A 65 -2.08 23.62 21.67
N VAL A 66 -2.25 24.14 20.44
CA VAL A 66 -2.86 23.43 19.31
C VAL A 66 -2.08 22.13 19.06
N LYS A 67 -2.74 20.99 19.21
CA LYS A 67 -2.18 19.66 18.91
C LYS A 67 -3.10 18.93 17.95
N ASN A 68 -2.53 18.41 16.87
CA ASN A 68 -3.23 17.53 15.93
C ASN A 68 -3.28 16.12 16.52
N LEU A 69 -4.49 15.61 16.81
CA LEU A 69 -4.69 14.23 17.23
C LEU A 69 -4.91 13.35 16.00
N VAL A 70 -4.07 12.33 15.82
CA VAL A 70 -4.26 11.27 14.82
C VAL A 70 -4.54 9.97 15.58
N ILE A 71 -5.76 9.44 15.45
CA ILE A 71 -6.16 8.16 16.05
C ILE A 71 -6.04 7.08 14.97
N CYS A 72 -5.09 6.15 15.14
CA CYS A 72 -4.98 4.95 14.31
C CYS A 72 -5.64 3.78 15.05
N LEU A 73 -6.80 3.33 14.58
CA LEU A 73 -7.45 2.13 15.11
C LEU A 73 -6.96 0.91 14.31
N GLY A 74 -6.06 0.14 14.92
CA GLY A 74 -5.72 -1.20 14.43
C GLY A 74 -6.78 -2.21 14.87
N HIS A 75 -7.24 -3.03 13.93
CA HIS A 75 -8.04 -4.23 14.25
C HIS A 75 -7.16 -5.19 15.05
N HIS A 76 -7.39 -5.30 16.36
CA HIS A 76 -6.78 -6.33 17.17
C HIS A 76 -7.69 -7.56 17.08
N GLN A 77 -7.24 -8.59 16.37
CA GLN A 77 -7.84 -9.91 16.55
C GLN A 77 -7.50 -10.37 17.97
N ILE A 78 -8.51 -10.44 18.83
CA ILE A 78 -8.39 -11.10 20.13
C ILE A 78 -8.37 -12.59 19.84
N THR A 79 -7.17 -13.16 19.75
CA THR A 79 -6.99 -14.61 19.80
C THR A 79 -7.10 -15.03 21.26
N GLU A 80 -8.23 -15.61 21.66
CA GLU A 80 -8.31 -16.28 22.96
C GLU A 80 -7.42 -17.53 22.94
N HIS A 81 -6.33 -17.51 23.70
CA HIS A 81 -5.53 -18.69 24.00
C HIS A 81 -5.89 -19.22 25.39
N PRO A 82 -6.21 -20.52 25.54
CA PRO A 82 -6.35 -21.13 26.86
C PRO A 82 -4.99 -21.22 27.56
N LEU A 83 -4.99 -20.80 28.82
CA LEU A 83 -3.85 -20.69 29.72
C LEU A 83 -3.13 -22.04 29.91
N SER A 84 -1.81 -22.06 29.65
CA SER A 84 -0.86 -22.95 30.32
C SER A 84 0.47 -22.22 30.46
N GLY A 85 0.97 -22.18 31.70
CA GLY A 85 1.93 -21.20 32.18
C GLY A 85 3.38 -21.39 31.75
N VAL A 86 4.11 -20.26 31.78
CA VAL A 86 5.50 -20.00 32.23
C VAL A 86 5.91 -18.65 31.59
N PRO A 87 6.48 -17.68 32.32
CA PRO A 87 6.76 -16.35 31.77
C PRO A 87 8.16 -16.26 31.14
N PRO A 88 8.37 -15.30 30.22
CA PRO A 88 9.66 -14.64 30.15
C PRO A 88 9.55 -13.11 30.29
N SER A 89 10.60 -12.55 30.88
CA SER A 89 10.86 -11.12 31.14
C SER A 89 10.81 -10.25 29.88
N PRO A 90 10.52 -8.94 30.01
CA PRO A 90 10.48 -8.03 28.87
C PRO A 90 11.89 -7.55 28.49
N ALA A 91 12.27 -7.77 27.23
CA ALA A 91 13.40 -7.08 26.62
C ALA A 91 12.92 -5.71 26.12
N VAL A 92 13.46 -4.65 26.72
CA VAL A 92 13.28 -3.26 26.28
C VAL A 92 14.14 -3.04 25.04
N PHE A 93 13.52 -2.74 23.90
CA PHE A 93 14.22 -2.22 22.72
C PHE A 93 14.15 -0.70 22.73
N SER A 94 15.31 -0.07 22.91
CA SER A 94 15.50 1.38 22.78
C SER A 94 15.75 1.73 21.32
N SER A 95 14.91 2.57 20.71
CA SER A 95 15.16 3.14 19.40
C SER A 95 16.01 4.41 19.54
N VAL A 96 17.28 4.32 19.15
CA VAL A 96 18.15 5.48 19.01
C VAL A 96 17.77 6.22 17.73
N ALA A 97 17.22 7.42 17.88
CA ALA A 97 17.10 8.39 16.82
C ALA A 97 18.49 8.97 16.52
N ASN A 98 18.96 8.85 15.28
CA ASN A 98 20.08 9.65 14.80
C ASN A 98 19.55 10.83 14.01
N GLU A 99 19.92 12.01 14.48
CA GLU A 99 19.63 13.31 13.90
C GLU A 99 20.24 13.48 12.51
N ALA A 100 19.47 14.18 11.67
CA ALA A 100 19.83 14.56 10.32
C ALA A 100 20.80 15.76 10.32
N VAL A 101 21.79 15.71 9.44
CA VAL A 101 22.56 16.90 9.01
C VAL A 101 21.92 17.45 7.73
N HIS A 102 21.57 18.72 7.78
CA HIS A 102 20.95 19.49 6.69
C HIS A 102 21.91 19.73 5.50
N SER A 103 21.34 19.71 4.29
CA SER A 103 21.62 20.72 3.26
C SER A 103 20.44 20.81 2.27
N PRO A 104 20.11 22.02 1.77
CA PRO A 104 18.86 22.27 1.06
C PRO A 104 19.06 22.15 -0.46
N SER A 105 18.13 21.48 -1.14
CA SER A 105 17.94 21.68 -2.58
C SER A 105 16.47 21.86 -2.85
N SER A 106 16.13 23.10 -3.18
CA SER A 106 14.88 23.54 -3.77
C SER A 106 14.47 22.68 -4.95
N ALA A 107 13.35 21.98 -4.82
CA ALA A 107 12.61 21.41 -5.93
C ALA A 107 11.11 21.51 -5.61
N THR A 108 10.46 22.34 -6.42
CA THR A 108 9.04 22.50 -6.70
C THR A 108 8.15 21.37 -6.18
N ASP A 109 7.21 21.72 -5.29
CA ASP A 109 6.13 20.86 -4.82
C ASP A 109 5.41 20.18 -6.00
N PRO A 110 5.45 18.85 -6.15
CA PRO A 110 4.46 18.16 -6.94
C PRO A 110 3.17 18.19 -6.12
N SER A 111 2.39 19.25 -6.35
CA SER A 111 0.96 19.33 -6.14
C SER A 111 0.35 17.94 -6.03
N ALA A 112 -0.24 17.65 -4.87
CA ALA A 112 -1.10 16.51 -4.57
C ALA A 112 -1.57 15.82 -5.86
N ALA A 113 -0.84 14.80 -6.29
CA ALA A 113 -1.31 13.89 -7.32
C ALA A 113 -2.51 13.20 -6.68
N THR A 114 -3.70 13.74 -6.92
CA THR A 114 -4.96 13.03 -6.78
C THR A 114 -4.71 11.67 -7.38
N ASN A 115 -4.67 10.61 -6.55
CA ASN A 115 -4.46 9.24 -6.96
C ASN A 115 -5.40 8.97 -8.14
N GLU A 116 -4.87 9.11 -9.36
CA GLU A 116 -5.63 8.96 -10.59
C GLU A 116 -6.20 7.54 -10.53
N CYS A 117 -7.53 7.49 -10.61
CA CYS A 117 -8.31 6.29 -10.37
C CYS A 117 -7.62 5.07 -10.98
N THR A 118 -7.26 4.10 -10.14
CA THR A 118 -6.82 2.76 -10.57
C THR A 118 -7.91 2.03 -11.36
N GLY A 119 -9.04 2.68 -11.65
CA GLY A 119 -10.21 2.18 -12.35
C GLY A 119 -11.03 1.15 -11.58
N PHE A 120 -10.50 0.65 -10.46
CA PHE A 120 -11.27 -0.12 -9.50
C PHE A 120 -12.30 0.77 -8.78
N PRO A 121 -13.45 0.22 -8.38
CA PRO A 121 -14.45 0.95 -7.62
C PRO A 121 -13.93 1.28 -6.22
N THR A 122 -14.50 2.33 -5.62
CA THR A 122 -14.29 2.63 -4.20
C THR A 122 -14.95 1.58 -3.31
N GLY A 123 -14.36 1.29 -2.15
CA GLY A 123 -14.90 0.30 -1.22
C GLY A 123 -14.44 -1.11 -1.53
N PHE A 124 -15.26 -2.09 -1.16
CA PHE A 124 -14.96 -3.51 -1.32
C PHE A 124 -15.57 -4.06 -2.61
N PHE A 125 -14.84 -4.94 -3.28
CA PHE A 125 -15.27 -5.57 -4.52
C PHE A 125 -14.65 -6.96 -4.69
N ARG A 126 -15.22 -7.75 -5.60
CA ARG A 126 -14.64 -9.01 -6.08
C ARG A 126 -14.13 -8.85 -7.52
N ILE A 127 -13.13 -9.64 -7.86
CA ILE A 127 -12.57 -9.70 -9.22
C ILE A 127 -12.89 -11.08 -9.80
N ARG A 128 -13.65 -11.11 -10.89
CA ARG A 128 -14.07 -12.34 -11.56
C ARG A 128 -13.50 -12.43 -12.98
N ALA A 129 -13.09 -13.63 -13.40
CA ALA A 129 -12.74 -13.88 -14.79
C ALA A 129 -13.98 -13.74 -15.70
N ALA A 130 -13.87 -12.96 -16.78
CA ALA A 130 -15.00 -12.75 -17.68
C ALA A 130 -15.33 -14.02 -18.48
N GLY A 131 -16.62 -14.22 -18.78
CA GLY A 131 -17.08 -15.33 -19.62
C GLY A 131 -16.90 -16.74 -19.00
N SER A 132 -16.81 -16.84 -17.67
CA SER A 132 -16.84 -18.14 -16.97
C SER A 132 -18.28 -18.67 -16.92
N ASN A 133 -18.63 -19.57 -17.84
CA ASN A 133 -20.03 -19.92 -18.09
C ASN A 133 -20.71 -20.83 -17.06
N HIS A 134 -19.99 -21.51 -16.16
CA HIS A 134 -20.60 -22.49 -15.23
C HIS A 134 -20.17 -22.38 -13.77
N TYR A 135 -19.05 -21.73 -13.49
CA TYR A 135 -18.52 -21.58 -12.15
C TYR A 135 -17.88 -20.20 -12.11
N TYR A 136 -18.54 -19.24 -11.46
CA TYR A 136 -18.03 -17.89 -11.32
C TYR A 136 -16.64 -17.95 -10.67
N HIS A 137 -15.60 -17.78 -11.49
CA HIS A 137 -14.21 -17.95 -11.08
C HIS A 137 -13.66 -16.62 -10.60
N TYR A 138 -13.61 -16.47 -9.29
CA TYR A 138 -13.11 -15.29 -8.60
C TYR A 138 -11.65 -15.45 -8.21
N TRP A 139 -10.96 -14.32 -8.14
CA TRP A 139 -9.70 -14.22 -7.44
C TRP A 139 -9.82 -14.74 -6.02
N SER A 140 -8.92 -15.66 -5.68
CA SER A 140 -8.94 -16.36 -4.39
C SER A 140 -7.52 -16.65 -3.96
N PRO A 141 -7.13 -16.39 -2.70
CA PRO A 141 -5.93 -16.98 -2.13
C PRO A 141 -6.00 -18.50 -2.24
N ASN A 142 -4.87 -19.14 -2.55
CA ASN A 142 -4.84 -20.58 -2.63
C ASN A 142 -5.27 -21.18 -1.28
N PHE A 143 -6.23 -22.11 -1.32
CA PHE A 143 -6.95 -22.67 -0.16
C PHE A 143 -7.52 -21.63 0.82
N PHE A 144 -7.83 -20.41 0.35
CA PHE A 144 -8.39 -19.32 1.16
C PHE A 144 -7.50 -18.82 2.31
N GLU A 145 -6.21 -19.17 2.30
CA GLU A 145 -5.28 -18.75 3.36
C GLU A 145 -4.70 -17.37 3.08
N THR A 146 -4.87 -16.45 4.02
CA THR A 146 -4.44 -15.06 3.85
C THR A 146 -3.23 -14.66 4.70
N TYR A 147 -2.83 -15.50 5.66
CA TYR A 147 -1.84 -15.17 6.69
C TYR A 147 -0.38 -15.40 6.28
N GLU A 148 -0.12 -16.04 5.15
CA GLU A 148 1.23 -16.34 4.66
C GLU A 148 1.65 -15.39 3.54
N ASP A 149 2.87 -14.85 3.63
CA ASP A 149 3.55 -14.19 2.53
C ASP A 149 3.80 -15.18 1.38
N GLY A 150 3.65 -14.70 0.16
CA GLY A 150 3.91 -15.52 -1.03
C GLY A 150 2.77 -16.49 -1.37
N ASN A 151 1.69 -16.57 -0.59
CA ASN A 151 0.56 -17.41 -1.00
C ASN A 151 -0.01 -16.89 -2.33
N SER A 152 -0.05 -17.75 -3.34
CA SER A 152 -0.52 -17.37 -4.68
C SER A 152 -2.01 -17.10 -4.68
N LEU A 153 -2.44 -16.09 -5.43
CA LEU A 153 -3.81 -16.00 -5.88
C LEU A 153 -4.05 -16.98 -7.05
N CYS A 154 -5.22 -17.59 -7.04
CA CYS A 154 -5.74 -18.46 -8.09
C CYS A 154 -7.20 -18.08 -8.40
N LEU A 155 -7.80 -18.78 -9.35
CA LEU A 155 -9.21 -18.71 -9.61
C LEU A 155 -9.93 -19.81 -8.84
N TRP A 156 -11.01 -19.46 -8.17
CA TRP A 156 -11.86 -20.45 -7.50
C TRP A 156 -13.32 -20.05 -7.57
N THR A 157 -14.21 -21.01 -7.30
CA THR A 157 -15.64 -20.71 -7.19
C THR A 157 -15.90 -19.83 -5.98
N LEU A 158 -16.95 -19.01 -6.05
CA LEU A 158 -17.42 -18.30 -4.86
C LEU A 158 -17.84 -19.34 -3.82
N ASN A 159 -17.21 -19.30 -2.64
CA ASN A 159 -17.53 -20.27 -1.60
C ASN A 159 -18.97 -20.06 -1.09
N HIS A 160 -19.83 -21.05 -1.27
CA HIS A 160 -21.22 -21.01 -0.80
C HIS A 160 -21.34 -21.02 0.73
N GLN A 161 -20.27 -21.40 1.46
CA GLN A 161 -20.28 -21.63 2.91
C GLN A 161 -19.78 -20.45 3.77
N GLY A 162 -19.37 -19.33 3.17
CA GLY A 162 -19.35 -18.06 3.91
C GLY A 162 -18.01 -17.41 4.24
N ASP A 163 -16.85 -17.99 3.90
CA ASP A 163 -15.54 -17.29 4.02
C ASP A 163 -15.30 -16.31 2.86
N LYS A 164 -16.27 -15.40 2.69
CA LYS A 164 -16.37 -14.43 1.59
C LYS A 164 -15.26 -13.40 1.61
N GLU A 165 -14.66 -13.14 2.77
CA GLU A 165 -13.72 -12.03 2.97
C GLU A 165 -12.38 -12.25 2.26
N SER A 166 -11.96 -13.52 2.09
CA SER A 166 -10.71 -13.86 1.39
C SER A 166 -10.77 -13.59 -0.11
N GLN A 167 -11.98 -13.58 -0.70
CA GLN A 167 -12.25 -13.28 -2.11
C GLN A 167 -12.76 -11.84 -2.33
N VAL A 168 -12.71 -11.01 -1.29
CA VAL A 168 -13.02 -9.59 -1.34
C VAL A 168 -11.71 -8.81 -1.39
N PHE A 169 -11.70 -7.73 -2.14
CA PHE A 169 -10.55 -6.86 -2.35
C PHE A 169 -10.97 -5.40 -2.21
N PHE A 170 -9.98 -4.53 -1.98
CA PHE A 170 -10.17 -3.09 -1.94
C PHE A 170 -8.88 -2.38 -2.34
N ILE A 171 -8.98 -1.07 -2.62
CA ILE A 171 -7.82 -0.19 -2.80
C ILE A 171 -7.58 0.54 -1.48
N ASN A 172 -6.40 0.37 -0.87
CA ASN A 172 -6.06 1.06 0.36
C ASN A 172 -5.72 2.55 0.14
N SER A 173 -5.50 3.30 1.21
CA SER A 173 -5.18 4.74 1.14
C SER A 173 -3.87 5.07 0.39
N ARG A 174 -3.01 4.07 0.18
CA ARG A 174 -1.76 4.20 -0.57
C ARG A 174 -1.94 3.88 -2.06
N GLY A 175 -3.14 3.48 -2.48
CA GLY A 175 -3.43 3.06 -3.86
C GLY A 175 -3.09 1.59 -4.16
N ASN A 176 -2.72 0.80 -3.14
CA ASN A 176 -2.40 -0.62 -3.34
C ASN A 176 -3.68 -1.46 -3.33
N LEU A 177 -3.71 -2.48 -4.18
CA LEU A 177 -4.74 -3.52 -4.15
C LEU A 177 -4.49 -4.44 -2.95
N CYS A 178 -5.52 -4.70 -2.16
CA CYS A 178 -5.44 -5.46 -0.91
C CYS A 178 -6.53 -6.53 -0.83
N CYS A 179 -6.25 -7.63 -0.14
CA CYS A 179 -7.23 -8.63 0.29
C CYS A 179 -8.05 -8.09 1.47
N GLY A 180 -9.36 -8.28 1.43
CA GLY A 180 -10.32 -7.74 2.38
C GLY A 180 -10.22 -8.35 3.78
N GLN A 181 -9.91 -9.64 3.89
CA GLN A 181 -9.92 -10.37 5.17
C GLN A 181 -8.89 -9.87 6.19
N ASN A 182 -7.69 -9.52 5.73
CA ASN A 182 -6.59 -9.12 6.62
C ASN A 182 -5.81 -7.88 6.15
N GLY A 183 -6.21 -7.28 5.02
CA GLY A 183 -5.50 -6.14 4.44
C GLY A 183 -4.15 -6.47 3.83
N ALA A 184 -3.81 -7.76 3.63
CA ALA A 184 -2.60 -8.16 2.92
C ALA A 184 -2.59 -7.53 1.53
N GLU A 185 -1.47 -6.93 1.15
CA GLU A 185 -1.31 -6.27 -0.14
C GLU A 185 -1.10 -7.32 -1.25
N ILE A 186 -1.51 -7.00 -2.47
CA ILE A 186 -1.29 -7.87 -3.64
C ILE A 186 0.03 -7.47 -4.30
N ASP A 187 0.89 -8.46 -4.50
CA ASP A 187 2.20 -8.32 -5.13
C ASP A 187 2.35 -9.31 -6.28
N VAL A 188 3.44 -9.18 -7.03
CA VAL A 188 3.77 -10.09 -8.13
C VAL A 188 5.23 -10.51 -8.00
N LEU A 189 5.45 -11.82 -8.00
CA LEU A 189 6.78 -12.41 -7.94
C LEU A 189 6.94 -13.38 -9.11
N GLY A 190 7.78 -13.00 -10.07
CA GLY A 190 7.82 -13.64 -11.38
C GLY A 190 6.57 -13.32 -12.19
N SER A 191 5.82 -14.36 -12.56
CA SER A 191 4.48 -14.28 -13.16
C SER A 191 3.37 -14.49 -12.12
N ALA A 192 3.70 -14.94 -10.90
CA ALA A 192 2.72 -15.30 -9.89
C ALA A 192 2.19 -14.06 -9.17
N VAL A 193 0.86 -13.94 -9.07
CA VAL A 193 0.21 -12.96 -8.20
C VAL A 193 0.15 -13.53 -6.79
N ILE A 194 0.65 -12.81 -5.80
CA ILE A 194 0.80 -13.30 -4.42
C ILE A 194 0.23 -12.33 -3.40
N LEU A 195 -0.10 -12.86 -2.23
CA LEU A 195 -0.30 -12.06 -1.03
C LEU A 195 1.06 -11.66 -0.43
N THR A 196 1.14 -10.41 0.02
CA THR A 196 2.27 -9.93 0.82
C THR A 196 1.80 -9.13 2.00
N HIS A 197 2.45 -9.35 3.13
CA HIS A 197 2.32 -8.52 4.32
C HIS A 197 3.39 -7.43 4.31
N ASN A 198 3.29 -6.49 5.25
CA ASN A 198 4.31 -5.46 5.41
C ASN A 198 5.65 -6.11 5.79
N ARG A 199 6.60 -6.11 4.85
CA ARG A 199 7.95 -6.63 5.06
C ARG A 199 8.88 -5.49 5.45
N PRO A 200 9.69 -5.65 6.51
CA PRO A 200 10.69 -4.65 6.86
C PRO A 200 11.69 -4.50 5.71
N ARG A 201 12.13 -3.26 5.45
CA ARG A 201 13.14 -2.99 4.43
C ARG A 201 14.46 -3.68 4.81
N THR A 202 15.01 -4.46 3.90
CA THR A 202 16.35 -5.07 4.02
C THR A 202 17.31 -4.42 3.03
N GLN A 203 18.61 -4.50 3.31
CA GLN A 203 19.65 -3.98 2.41
C GLN A 203 20.27 -5.13 1.60
N PRO A 204 20.57 -4.92 0.31
CA PRO A 204 20.33 -3.69 -0.46
C PRO A 204 18.82 -3.46 -0.73
N TRP A 205 18.38 -2.21 -0.75
CA TRP A 205 17.01 -1.82 -1.13
C TRP A 205 16.99 -1.14 -2.51
N PRO A 206 16.03 -1.46 -3.39
CA PRO A 206 15.01 -2.53 -3.29
C PRO A 206 15.60 -3.93 -3.53
N ASN A 207 14.86 -4.99 -3.19
CA ASN A 207 15.20 -6.37 -3.52
C ASN A 207 13.94 -7.25 -3.63
N PRO A 208 14.02 -8.51 -4.10
CA PRO A 208 12.86 -9.39 -4.26
C PRO A 208 12.09 -9.74 -2.97
N TRP A 209 12.67 -9.49 -1.79
CA TRP A 209 11.99 -9.70 -0.52
C TRP A 209 11.12 -8.50 -0.16
N PRO A 210 11.63 -7.29 0.10
CA PRO A 210 10.78 -6.13 0.20
C PRO A 210 11.11 -5.14 -0.94
N HIS A 211 10.07 -4.72 -1.64
CA HIS A 211 10.15 -3.78 -2.76
C HIS A 211 8.91 -2.90 -2.83
N PRO A 212 8.94 -1.80 -3.61
CA PRO A 212 7.72 -1.06 -3.90
C PRO A 212 6.77 -1.93 -4.73
N LEU A 213 5.52 -2.06 -4.28
CA LEU A 213 4.52 -2.91 -4.92
C LEU A 213 4.21 -2.51 -6.36
N PRO A 214 3.80 -3.47 -7.21
CA PRO A 214 3.27 -3.15 -8.53
C PRO A 214 1.97 -2.36 -8.42
N ALA A 215 1.78 -1.41 -9.34
CA ALA A 215 0.53 -0.69 -9.46
C ALA A 215 -0.42 -1.47 -10.36
N PHE A 216 -1.58 -1.83 -9.81
CA PHE A 216 -2.67 -2.45 -10.57
C PHE A 216 -3.63 -1.38 -11.08
N SER A 217 -4.12 -1.53 -12.31
CA SER A 217 -5.15 -0.64 -12.86
C SER A 217 -6.16 -1.42 -13.68
N TYR A 218 -7.44 -1.22 -13.42
CA TYR A 218 -8.54 -1.79 -14.17
C TYR A 218 -9.07 -0.78 -15.20
N SER A 219 -9.41 -1.25 -16.40
CA SER A 219 -10.07 -0.44 -17.43
C SER A 219 -11.48 -0.95 -17.66
N PRO A 220 -12.54 -0.24 -17.22
CA PRO A 220 -13.93 -0.62 -17.47
C PRO A 220 -14.30 -0.69 -18.96
N LYS A 221 -13.53 -0.02 -19.82
CA LYS A 221 -13.74 -0.03 -21.28
C LYS A 221 -13.26 -1.32 -21.93
N THR A 222 -12.12 -1.85 -21.47
CA THR A 222 -11.50 -3.06 -22.07
C THR A 222 -11.67 -4.29 -21.20
N ASN A 223 -12.11 -4.12 -19.96
CA ASN A 223 -12.13 -5.11 -18.90
C ASN A 223 -10.76 -5.70 -18.58
N PHE A 224 -9.68 -4.98 -18.86
CA PHE A 224 -8.32 -5.46 -18.56
C PHE A 224 -7.85 -4.94 -17.21
N ILE A 225 -7.07 -5.77 -16.52
CA ILE A 225 -6.25 -5.33 -15.39
C ILE A 225 -4.81 -5.27 -15.90
N THR A 226 -4.24 -4.08 -15.93
CA THR A 226 -2.84 -3.83 -16.26
C THR A 226 -2.00 -3.75 -14.99
N VAL A 227 -0.72 -4.11 -15.11
CA VAL A 227 0.22 -4.12 -14.00
C VAL A 227 1.44 -3.30 -14.39
N LYS A 228 1.84 -2.35 -13.55
CA LYS A 228 3.03 -1.52 -13.76
C LYS A 228 4.05 -1.79 -12.66
N PHE A 229 5.23 -2.21 -13.09
CA PHE A 229 6.35 -2.50 -12.20
C PHE A 229 7.25 -1.28 -11.99
N SER A 230 7.64 -1.05 -10.74
CA SER A 230 8.67 -0.08 -10.36
C SER A 230 10.07 -0.71 -10.29
N ILE A 231 10.13 -2.03 -10.12
CA ILE A 231 11.34 -2.84 -10.00
C ILE A 231 11.20 -4.13 -10.82
N ASP A 232 12.30 -4.85 -11.07
CA ASP A 232 12.25 -6.12 -11.78
C ASP A 232 11.44 -7.17 -10.98
N PRO A 233 10.32 -7.70 -11.52
CA PRO A 233 9.46 -8.61 -10.78
C PRO A 233 10.01 -10.04 -10.68
N VAL A 234 11.03 -10.43 -11.44
CA VAL A 234 11.49 -11.84 -11.50
C VAL A 234 12.73 -12.06 -10.63
N PRO A 235 12.63 -12.75 -9.49
CA PRO A 235 13.80 -13.10 -8.70
C PRO A 235 14.74 -14.00 -9.50
N SER A 236 16.02 -13.63 -9.55
CA SER A 236 17.05 -14.44 -10.22
C SER A 236 18.41 -14.19 -9.60
N ASP A 237 19.39 -15.03 -9.91
CA ASP A 237 20.80 -14.85 -9.49
C ASP A 237 21.45 -13.59 -10.07
N ARG A 238 20.86 -13.03 -11.11
CA ARG A 238 21.27 -11.77 -11.73
C ARG A 238 20.32 -10.64 -11.38
N TRP A 239 19.57 -10.74 -10.29
CA TRP A 239 18.62 -9.69 -9.91
C TRP A 239 19.36 -8.42 -9.43
N PRO A 240 18.94 -7.22 -9.88
CA PRO A 240 17.90 -6.99 -10.88
C PRO A 240 18.42 -7.26 -12.30
N ARG A 241 17.58 -7.84 -13.16
CA ARG A 241 17.90 -8.02 -14.58
C ARG A 241 17.99 -6.66 -15.28
N PRO A 242 18.70 -6.56 -16.43
CA PRO A 242 18.75 -5.34 -17.24
C PRO A 242 17.37 -4.75 -17.52
N GLU A 243 17.21 -3.43 -17.39
CA GLU A 243 15.91 -2.76 -17.51
C GLU A 243 15.17 -3.10 -18.81
N LYS A 244 15.88 -3.24 -19.94
CA LYS A 244 15.28 -3.60 -21.24
C LYS A 244 14.52 -4.94 -21.25
N GLU A 245 14.75 -5.81 -20.28
CA GLU A 245 14.09 -7.11 -20.19
C GLU A 245 12.70 -7.03 -19.57
N TRP A 246 12.42 -6.00 -18.78
CA TRP A 246 11.17 -5.87 -18.01
C TRP A 246 10.53 -4.48 -18.06
N LYS A 247 11.34 -3.42 -18.09
CA LYS A 247 10.88 -2.03 -18.07
C LYS A 247 10.40 -1.61 -19.45
N GLY A 248 9.33 -0.79 -19.47
CA GLY A 248 8.73 -0.28 -20.71
C GLY A 248 7.81 -1.26 -21.43
N LYS A 249 7.62 -2.47 -20.89
CA LYS A 249 6.65 -3.45 -21.36
C LYS A 249 5.29 -3.20 -20.73
N GLU A 250 4.23 -3.55 -21.46
CA GLU A 250 2.88 -3.55 -20.91
C GLU A 250 2.59 -4.93 -20.33
N TYR A 251 2.24 -4.99 -19.05
CA TYR A 251 1.86 -6.23 -18.39
C TYR A 251 0.37 -6.25 -18.12
N VAL A 252 -0.22 -7.40 -18.36
CA VAL A 252 -1.64 -7.66 -18.17
C VAL A 252 -1.83 -8.90 -17.32
N LEU A 253 -2.94 -8.90 -16.60
CA LEU A 253 -3.35 -10.01 -15.80
C LEU A 253 -4.17 -11.01 -16.63
N ALA A 254 -3.84 -12.29 -16.51
CA ALA A 254 -4.43 -13.38 -17.26
C ALA A 254 -5.03 -14.46 -16.36
N ALA A 255 -6.28 -14.83 -16.66
CA ALA A 255 -6.91 -16.05 -16.18
C ALA A 255 -6.43 -17.24 -17.01
N ARG A 256 -6.19 -18.41 -16.38
CA ARG A 256 -5.79 -19.63 -17.10
C ARG A 256 -4.57 -19.39 -17.98
N SER A 257 -3.54 -18.79 -17.38
CA SER A 257 -2.28 -18.54 -18.06
C SER A 257 -1.70 -19.84 -18.62
N ALA A 258 -1.14 -19.75 -19.83
CA ALA A 258 -0.40 -20.85 -20.44
C ALA A 258 0.99 -21.03 -19.82
N GLU A 259 1.52 -19.96 -19.20
CA GLU A 259 2.83 -19.94 -18.57
C GLU A 259 2.80 -20.63 -17.20
N ASP A 260 3.98 -21.03 -16.73
CA ASP A 260 4.14 -21.51 -15.37
C ASP A 260 4.07 -20.34 -14.37
N THR A 261 3.28 -20.49 -13.30
CA THR A 261 2.95 -19.44 -12.32
C THR A 261 3.40 -19.83 -10.91
N ARG A 262 4.47 -20.61 -10.80
CA ARG A 262 4.95 -21.09 -9.51
C ARG A 262 5.52 -19.95 -8.68
N VAL A 263 5.03 -19.85 -7.45
CA VAL A 263 5.65 -19.02 -6.43
C VAL A 263 7.04 -19.58 -6.13
N PRO A 264 8.10 -18.77 -6.18
CA PRO A 264 9.44 -19.20 -5.78
C PRO A 264 9.46 -19.75 -4.35
N LYS A 265 10.17 -20.85 -4.13
CA LYS A 265 10.38 -21.37 -2.77
C LYS A 265 11.17 -20.38 -1.92
N PHE A 266 10.99 -20.40 -0.61
CA PHE A 266 11.65 -19.46 0.29
C PHE A 266 13.18 -19.45 0.07
N GLU A 267 13.81 -20.60 -0.15
CA GLU A 267 15.25 -20.71 -0.38
C GLU A 267 15.76 -19.85 -1.54
N SER A 268 14.93 -19.67 -2.58
CA SER A 268 15.29 -18.87 -3.75
C SER A 268 15.32 -17.36 -3.48
N ILE A 269 14.64 -16.92 -2.41
CA ILE A 269 14.56 -15.51 -2.00
C ILE A 269 15.17 -15.23 -0.62
N ALA A 270 15.57 -16.27 0.10
CA ALA A 270 16.06 -16.19 1.47
C ALA A 270 17.26 -15.25 1.63
N ARG A 271 18.11 -15.13 0.61
CA ARG A 271 19.28 -14.24 0.63
C ARG A 271 18.95 -12.75 0.78
N TRP A 272 17.71 -12.36 0.50
CA TRP A 272 17.24 -10.99 0.65
C TRP A 272 16.30 -10.79 1.85
N ALA A 273 15.85 -11.89 2.45
CA ALA A 273 15.05 -11.86 3.66
C ALA A 273 15.91 -11.47 4.88
N PRO A 274 15.32 -10.85 5.92
CA PRO A 274 16.06 -10.54 7.13
C PRO A 274 16.43 -11.84 7.87
N LEU A 275 17.61 -11.86 8.51
CA LEU A 275 18.10 -13.00 9.30
C LEU A 275 17.41 -13.04 10.68
N VAL A 276 16.08 -13.19 10.68
CA VAL A 276 15.27 -13.30 11.90
C VAL A 276 14.88 -14.77 12.08
N PRO A 277 14.94 -15.33 13.29
CA PRO A 277 14.48 -16.68 13.53
C PRO A 277 13.04 -16.86 13.03
N ARG A 278 12.79 -17.94 12.28
CA ARG A 278 11.46 -18.33 11.79
C ARG A 278 10.87 -17.41 10.72
N ILE A 279 11.67 -16.58 10.04
CA ILE A 279 11.20 -15.78 8.90
C ILE A 279 10.64 -16.67 7.78
N GLU A 280 11.19 -17.87 7.61
CA GLU A 280 10.75 -18.88 6.66
C GLU A 280 9.32 -19.35 6.93
N ARG A 281 8.84 -19.26 8.17
CA ARG A 281 7.46 -19.64 8.54
C ARG A 281 6.43 -18.61 8.14
N ARG A 282 6.85 -17.39 7.75
CA ARG A 282 5.95 -16.41 7.15
C ARG A 282 5.71 -16.69 5.68
N TRP A 283 6.67 -17.32 5.01
CA TRP A 283 6.54 -17.70 3.61
C TRP A 283 5.65 -18.92 3.48
N THR A 284 4.81 -18.95 2.45
CA THR A 284 3.88 -20.05 2.28
C THR A 284 4.58 -21.39 2.12
N ASN A 285 4.05 -22.41 2.81
CA ASN A 285 4.52 -23.79 2.64
C ASN A 285 4.12 -24.39 1.27
N ARG A 286 3.28 -23.68 0.50
CA ARG A 286 2.83 -24.06 -0.84
C ARG A 286 3.71 -23.52 -1.95
N ALA A 287 4.82 -22.87 -1.63
CA ALA A 287 5.71 -22.35 -2.64
C ALA A 287 6.24 -23.50 -3.53
N GLY A 288 6.30 -23.24 -4.84
CA GLY A 288 6.61 -24.25 -5.86
C GLY A 288 5.44 -25.18 -6.21
N TYR A 289 4.30 -25.11 -5.53
CA TYR A 289 3.09 -25.81 -5.94
C TYR A 289 2.55 -25.22 -7.24
N GLU A 290 2.20 -26.10 -8.18
CA GLU A 290 1.58 -25.69 -9.43
C GLU A 290 0.05 -25.76 -9.30
N VAL A 291 -0.59 -24.60 -9.46
CA VAL A 291 -2.05 -24.53 -9.55
C VAL A 291 -2.49 -25.14 -10.89
N PRO A 292 -3.52 -26.00 -10.93
CA PRO A 292 -4.03 -26.55 -12.19
C PRO A 292 -4.37 -25.45 -13.20
N HIS A 293 -4.09 -25.68 -14.49
CA HIS A 293 -4.25 -24.67 -15.56
C HIS A 293 -5.58 -23.89 -15.51
N TYR A 294 -6.71 -24.56 -15.23
CA TYR A 294 -8.03 -23.91 -15.17
C TYR A 294 -8.19 -22.90 -14.02
N TYR A 295 -7.37 -23.01 -12.98
CA TYR A 295 -7.36 -22.13 -11.82
C TYR A 295 -6.18 -21.15 -11.81
N LYS A 296 -5.30 -21.20 -12.81
CA LYS A 296 -4.12 -20.34 -12.84
C LYS A 296 -4.51 -18.86 -12.99
N LEU A 297 -3.75 -18.02 -12.30
CA LEU A 297 -3.78 -16.58 -12.40
C LEU A 297 -2.34 -16.10 -12.55
N ALA A 298 -2.07 -15.26 -13.55
CA ALA A 298 -0.72 -14.80 -13.83
C ALA A 298 -0.68 -13.35 -14.29
N VAL A 299 0.49 -12.72 -14.13
CA VAL A 299 0.86 -11.53 -14.88
C VAL A 299 1.73 -11.94 -16.06
N GLU A 300 1.37 -11.45 -17.24
CA GLU A 300 2.04 -11.73 -18.50
C GLU A 300 2.37 -10.42 -19.22
N GLU A 301 3.40 -10.46 -20.06
CA GLU A 301 3.63 -9.41 -21.05
C GLU A 301 2.48 -9.43 -22.08
N ARG A 302 1.86 -8.28 -22.32
CA ARG A 302 0.74 -8.17 -23.24
C ARG A 302 1.22 -8.48 -24.66
N PRO A 303 0.63 -9.47 -25.35
CA PRO A 303 1.04 -9.78 -26.71
C PRO A 303 0.60 -8.64 -27.66
N TYR A 304 1.46 -8.30 -28.61
CA TYR A 304 1.16 -7.31 -29.65
C TYR A 304 -0.06 -7.70 -30.49
N ASN A 305 -0.22 -9.00 -30.76
CA ASN A 305 -1.32 -9.55 -31.55
C ASN A 305 -2.17 -10.45 -30.66
N LEU A 306 -3.25 -9.89 -30.12
CA LEU A 306 -4.21 -10.62 -29.29
C LEU A 306 -5.10 -11.50 -30.17
N LEU A 307 -4.96 -12.82 -30.06
CA LEU A 307 -5.93 -13.74 -30.64
C LEU A 307 -7.26 -13.65 -29.86
N ALA A 308 -8.36 -14.01 -30.49
CA ALA A 308 -9.68 -13.99 -29.83
C ALA A 308 -9.71 -14.86 -28.55
N GLN A 309 -8.94 -15.95 -28.54
CA GLN A 309 -8.79 -16.81 -27.37
C GLN A 309 -8.05 -16.11 -26.23
N ASP A 310 -7.02 -15.31 -26.52
CA ASP A 310 -6.30 -14.51 -25.53
C ASP A 310 -7.19 -13.43 -24.92
N LEU A 311 -8.04 -12.80 -25.74
CA LEU A 311 -8.93 -11.75 -25.24
C LEU A 311 -9.87 -12.24 -24.13
N ASN A 312 -10.31 -13.50 -24.17
CA ASN A 312 -11.22 -14.02 -23.15
C ASN A 312 -10.53 -14.29 -21.81
N ARG A 313 -9.23 -14.62 -21.81
CA ARG A 313 -8.47 -14.83 -20.56
C ARG A 313 -8.00 -13.53 -19.91
N LEU A 314 -7.89 -12.45 -20.67
CA LEU A 314 -7.41 -11.15 -20.16
C LEU A 314 -8.54 -10.24 -19.63
N LYS A 315 -9.80 -10.64 -19.78
CA LYS A 315 -10.96 -9.86 -19.35
C LYS A 315 -11.41 -10.22 -17.93
N TRP A 316 -11.74 -9.18 -17.19
CA TRP A 316 -12.13 -9.22 -15.78
C TRP A 316 -13.41 -8.41 -15.56
N GLU A 317 -14.26 -8.93 -14.70
CA GLU A 317 -15.48 -8.28 -14.24
C GLU A 317 -15.30 -7.92 -12.76
N ILE A 318 -15.61 -6.66 -12.41
CA ILE A 318 -15.52 -6.17 -11.05
C ILE A 318 -16.92 -6.09 -10.45
N GLU A 319 -17.12 -6.76 -9.32
CA GLU A 319 -18.40 -6.86 -8.64
C GLU A 319 -18.32 -6.14 -7.29
N PRO A 320 -19.00 -4.99 -7.10
CA PRO A 320 -19.08 -4.34 -5.79
C PRO A 320 -19.73 -5.26 -4.74
N VAL A 321 -19.27 -5.17 -3.49
CA VAL A 321 -19.78 -5.96 -2.34
C VAL A 321 -20.41 -5.06 -1.30
#